data_AF-A0A0P7JAU0-F1
#
_entry.id   AF-A0A0P7JAU0-F1
#
_cell.length_a   1.000
_cell.length_b   1.000
_cell.length_c   1.000
_cell.angle_alpha   90.00
_cell.angle_beta   90.00
_cell.angle_gamma   90.00
#
_symmetry.space_group_name_H-M   'P 1'
#
loop_
_entity.id
_entity.type
_entity.pdbx_description
1 polymer ?
#
loop_
_entity_poly.entity_id
_entity_poly.type
_entity_poly.pdbx_seq_one_letter_code
_entity_poly.pdbx_strand_id
1 'polypeptide(L)'
;MENETDFAFEGLMPLVWNRSYYSDQDGTGWLGEGWSVPGSQRIIRDAAGLAYIDDQGRLFPLPEPEEDDEEPVLFESEQIWFGKNSDGHYVIA
;
A
#
# COMPACT_ATOMS: atom_id res chain seq x y z
N MET A 1 -12.93 -17.99 1.90
CA MET A 1 -12.87 -18.14 0.45
C MET A 1 -11.56 -18.84 0.13
N GLU A 2 -11.58 -20.17 0.01
CA GLU A 2 -10.40 -20.92 -0.42
C GLU A 2 -10.55 -21.13 -1.94
N ASN A 3 -9.60 -20.62 -2.74
CA ASN A 3 -9.44 -20.75 -4.22
C ASN A 3 -9.55 -19.48 -5.09
N GLU A 4 -9.32 -18.27 -4.59
CA GLU A 4 -9.22 -17.08 -5.47
C GLU A 4 -7.79 -16.87 -6.01
N THR A 5 -7.12 -17.92 -6.50
CA THR A 5 -5.81 -17.75 -7.18
C THR A 5 -6.01 -17.73 -8.69
N ASP A 6 -5.60 -16.64 -9.35
CA ASP A 6 -5.62 -16.55 -10.81
C ASP A 6 -4.44 -17.34 -11.42
N PHE A 7 -3.24 -17.15 -10.90
CA PHE A 7 -2.04 -17.92 -11.25
C PHE A 7 -1.00 -17.90 -10.12
N ALA A 8 -0.11 -18.88 -10.12
CA ALA A 8 1.01 -18.93 -9.18
C ALA A 8 2.29 -19.44 -9.86
N PHE A 9 3.43 -18.88 -9.46
CA PHE A 9 4.75 -19.34 -9.85
C PHE A 9 5.49 -19.84 -8.61
N GLU A 10 5.95 -21.09 -8.66
CA GLU A 10 6.78 -21.68 -7.62
C GLU A 10 8.23 -21.18 -7.72
N GLY A 11 8.94 -21.15 -6.59
CA GLY A 11 10.34 -20.73 -6.51
C GLY A 11 10.78 -20.41 -5.09
N LEU A 12 12.01 -19.90 -4.93
CA LEU A 12 12.54 -19.43 -3.63
C LEU A 12 11.73 -18.26 -3.07
N MET A 13 11.13 -17.45 -3.95
CA MET A 13 10.10 -16.49 -3.61
C MET A 13 8.87 -16.80 -4.46
N PRO A 14 7.91 -17.58 -3.93
CA PRO A 14 6.69 -17.90 -4.64
C PRO A 14 5.89 -16.63 -4.95
N LEU A 15 5.41 -16.49 -6.18
CA LEU A 15 4.46 -15.44 -6.55
C LEU A 15 3.07 -16.07 -6.65
N VAL A 16 2.16 -15.63 -5.79
CA VAL A 16 0.74 -15.99 -5.86
C VAL A 16 -0.02 -14.76 -6.29
N TRP A 17 -0.72 -14.84 -7.42
CA TRP A 17 -1.52 -13.75 -7.95
C TRP A 17 -3.01 -14.02 -7.78
N ASN A 18 -3.72 -13.00 -7.33
CA ASN A 18 -5.17 -12.99 -7.18
C ASN A 18 -5.71 -11.58 -7.49
N ARG A 19 -7.03 -11.47 -7.55
CA ARG A 19 -7.73 -10.20 -7.68
C ARG A 19 -8.81 -10.14 -6.62
N SER A 20 -8.89 -9.03 -5.91
CA SER A 20 -9.97 -8.78 -4.95
C SER A 20 -10.83 -7.65 -5.48
N TYR A 21 -12.14 -7.76 -5.25
CA TYR A 21 -13.11 -6.73 -5.61
C TYR A 21 -13.84 -6.22 -4.38
N TYR A 22 -13.82 -4.90 -4.19
CA TYR A 22 -14.54 -4.19 -3.14
C TYR A 22 -15.35 -3.07 -3.79
N SER A 23 -16.67 -3.12 -3.62
CA SER A 23 -17.58 -2.15 -4.25
C SER A 23 -17.46 -0.74 -3.68
N ASP A 24 -16.95 -0.61 -2.46
CA ASP A 24 -16.76 0.63 -1.70
C ASP A 24 -15.29 1.09 -1.67
N GLN A 25 -14.41 0.44 -2.42
CA GLN A 25 -13.04 0.89 -2.57
C GLN A 25 -12.98 2.11 -3.49
N ASP A 26 -12.58 3.24 -2.91
CA ASP A 26 -12.38 4.48 -3.64
C ASP A 26 -11.18 4.40 -4.61
N GLY A 27 -11.33 5.05 -5.76
CA GLY A 27 -10.25 5.22 -6.74
C GLY A 27 -10.12 4.09 -7.75
N THR A 28 -9.16 4.24 -8.67
CA THR A 28 -8.94 3.32 -9.79
C THR A 28 -7.65 2.52 -9.60
N GLY A 29 -7.78 1.21 -9.38
CA GLY A 29 -6.68 0.27 -9.34
C GLY A 29 -6.16 -0.11 -10.73
N TRP A 30 -5.24 -1.07 -10.80
CA TRP A 30 -4.63 -1.49 -12.07
C TRP A 30 -5.63 -2.12 -13.05
N LEU A 31 -6.76 -2.63 -12.53
CA LEU A 31 -7.80 -3.29 -13.30
C LEU A 31 -9.14 -2.52 -13.32
N GLY A 32 -9.13 -1.25 -12.90
CA GLY A 32 -10.31 -0.42 -12.81
C GLY A 32 -10.76 -0.14 -11.37
N GLU A 33 -11.91 0.53 -11.25
CA GLU A 33 -12.55 0.86 -9.97
C GLU A 33 -12.95 -0.40 -9.20
N GLY A 34 -12.71 -0.40 -7.89
CA GLY A 34 -13.04 -1.49 -6.99
C GLY A 34 -12.12 -2.72 -7.06
N TRP A 35 -11.11 -2.74 -7.92
CA TRP A 35 -10.18 -3.87 -8.05
C TRP A 35 -8.82 -3.60 -7.38
N SER A 36 -8.32 -4.58 -6.62
CA SER A 36 -6.94 -4.62 -6.11
C SER A 36 -6.24 -5.92 -6.52
N VAL A 37 -4.90 -5.89 -6.53
CA VAL A 37 -4.04 -7.03 -6.86
C VAL A 37 -2.81 -7.06 -5.95
N PRO A 38 -2.21 -8.23 -5.69
CA PRO A 38 -0.95 -8.30 -4.96
C PRO A 38 0.10 -7.35 -5.53
N GLY A 39 0.69 -6.52 -4.66
CA GLY A 39 1.69 -5.52 -5.05
C GLY A 39 1.12 -4.19 -5.56
N SER A 40 -0.20 -3.96 -5.53
CA SER A 40 -0.77 -2.66 -5.90
C SER A 40 -0.56 -1.56 -4.85
N GLN A 41 -0.02 -1.92 -3.69
CA GLN A 41 0.35 -1.03 -2.59
C GLN A 41 1.23 0.12 -3.08
N ARG A 42 0.93 1.34 -2.66
CA ARG A 42 1.69 2.52 -3.09
C ARG A 42 1.45 3.71 -2.20
N ILE A 43 2.49 4.53 -2.11
CA ILE A 43 2.39 5.89 -1.59
C ILE A 43 2.01 6.81 -2.75
N ILE A 44 1.02 7.67 -2.55
CA ILE A 44 0.66 8.73 -3.47
C ILE A 44 0.92 10.09 -2.82
N ARG A 45 1.23 11.09 -3.66
CA ARG A 45 1.36 12.48 -3.25
C ARG A 45 0.43 13.35 -4.08
N ASP A 46 -0.37 14.16 -3.41
CA ASP A 46 -1.24 15.15 -4.03
C ASP A 46 -1.19 16.50 -3.29
N ALA A 47 -2.18 17.37 -3.51
CA ALA A 47 -2.27 18.68 -2.87
C ALA A 47 -2.64 18.61 -1.38
N ALA A 48 -3.21 17.51 -0.90
CA ALA A 48 -3.57 17.29 0.50
C ALA A 48 -2.43 16.66 1.30
N GLY A 49 -1.43 16.06 0.64
CA GLY A 49 -0.22 15.54 1.27
C GLY A 49 0.16 14.16 0.76
N LEU A 50 0.65 13.31 1.66
CA LEU A 50 0.91 11.89 1.38
C LEU A 50 -0.28 11.04 1.80
N ALA A 51 -0.54 10.00 1.02
CA ALA A 51 -1.48 8.95 1.37
C ALA A 51 -0.94 7.59 0.95
N TYR A 52 -1.43 6.55 1.59
CA TYR A 52 -1.09 5.16 1.30
C TYR A 52 -2.31 4.41 0.80
N ILE A 53 -2.09 3.57 -0.21
CA ILE A 53 -3.03 2.55 -0.65
C ILE A 53 -2.47 1.22 -0.19
N ASP A 54 -3.23 0.49 0.63
CA ASP A 54 -2.84 -0.83 1.14
C ASP A 54 -3.10 -1.98 0.14
N ASP A 55 -2.93 -3.23 0.57
CA ASP A 55 -3.13 -4.42 -0.27
C ASP A 55 -4.61 -4.66 -0.62
N GLN A 56 -5.52 -4.20 0.24
CA GLN A 56 -6.97 -4.22 0.00
C GLN A 56 -7.43 -3.05 -0.87
N GLY A 57 -6.55 -2.10 -1.17
CA GLY A 57 -6.87 -0.92 -1.95
C GLY A 57 -7.47 0.22 -1.14
N ARG A 58 -7.51 0.14 0.20
CA ARG A 58 -7.96 1.24 1.05
C ARG A 58 -6.98 2.40 0.97
N LEU A 59 -7.52 3.60 0.78
CA LEU A 59 -6.77 4.85 0.82
C LEU A 59 -6.87 5.49 2.21
N PHE A 60 -5.73 5.85 2.80
CA PHE A 60 -5.71 6.66 4.01
C PHE A 60 -4.53 7.65 4.01
N PRO A 61 -4.70 8.84 4.61
CA PRO A 61 -3.64 9.84 4.69
C PRO A 61 -2.50 9.35 5.57
N LEU A 62 -1.26 9.64 5.15
CA LEU A 62 -0.07 9.41 5.95
C LEU A 62 0.32 10.72 6.67
N PRO A 63 0.92 10.64 7.87
CA PRO A 63 1.51 11.82 8.50
C PRO A 63 2.67 12.34 7.64
N GLU A 64 2.95 13.64 7.66
CA GLU A 64 4.17 14.17 7.05
C GLU A 64 5.35 13.89 8.00
N PRO A 65 6.39 13.15 7.57
CA PRO A 65 7.58 12.96 8.40
C PRO A 65 8.30 14.30 8.55
N GLU A 66 8.77 14.61 9.77
CA GLU A 66 9.63 15.78 9.97
C GLU A 66 10.94 15.59 9.20
N GLU A 67 11.50 16.68 8.66
CA GLU A 67 12.69 16.59 7.79
C GLU A 67 13.95 16.06 8.52
N ASP A 68 13.97 16.19 9.85
CA ASP A 68 15.10 15.82 10.71
C ASP A 68 14.92 14.45 11.41
N ASP A 69 13.78 13.78 11.23
CA ASP A 69 13.51 12.48 11.85
C ASP A 69 14.02 11.34 10.95
N GLU A 70 15.17 10.78 11.33
CA GLU A 70 15.75 9.59 10.67
C GLU A 70 15.01 8.29 11.05
N GLU A 71 14.22 8.31 12.13
CA GLU A 71 13.51 7.13 12.63
C GLU A 71 12.05 7.12 12.12
N PRO A 72 11.54 5.97 11.65
CA PRO A 72 10.15 5.87 11.25
C PRO A 72 9.21 6.06 12.45
N VAL A 73 8.08 6.73 12.20
CA VAL A 73 7.03 6.95 13.18
C VAL A 73 5.96 5.86 13.06
N LEU A 74 5.48 5.36 14.20
CA LEU A 74 4.33 4.46 14.23
C LEU A 74 3.05 5.23 13.97
N PHE A 75 2.35 4.91 12.88
CA PHE A 75 1.00 5.38 12.65
C PHE A 75 -0.01 4.47 13.34
N GLU A 76 -0.38 4.82 14.58
CA GLU A 76 -1.13 3.93 15.48
C GLU A 76 -2.47 3.44 14.94
N SER A 77 -3.22 4.23 14.17
CA SER A 77 -4.54 3.78 13.68
C SER A 77 -4.44 2.65 12.65
N GLU A 78 -3.37 2.64 11.85
CA GLU A 78 -3.15 1.65 10.78
C GLU A 78 -2.10 0.61 11.15
N GLN A 79 -1.42 0.77 12.30
CA GLN A 79 -0.38 -0.13 12.81
C GLN A 79 0.78 -0.35 11.81
N ILE A 80 1.18 0.74 11.14
CA ILE A 80 2.30 0.76 10.19
C ILE A 80 3.41 1.70 10.69
N TRP A 81 4.66 1.36 10.39
CA TRP A 81 5.80 2.25 10.55
C TRP A 81 5.99 3.04 9.26
N PHE A 82 6.06 4.36 9.37
CA PHE A 82 6.23 5.24 8.23
C PHE A 82 7.32 6.28 8.49
N GLY A 83 8.24 6.44 7.54
CA GLY A 83 9.35 7.38 7.68
C GLY A 83 9.93 7.80 6.34
N LYS A 84 10.89 8.71 6.41
CA LYS A 84 11.69 9.16 5.26
C LYS A 84 13.16 8.99 5.62
N ASN A 85 13.86 8.19 4.83
CA ASN A 85 15.29 7.97 5.05
C ASN A 85 16.10 9.22 4.67
N SER A 86 17.36 9.28 5.09
CA SER A 86 18.29 10.37 4.78
C SER A 86 18.51 10.63 3.28
N ASP A 87 18.32 9.61 2.43
CA ASP A 87 18.35 9.73 0.96
C ASP A 87 17.06 10.37 0.38
N GLY A 88 16.08 10.67 1.22
CA GLY A 88 14.80 11.26 0.85
C GLY A 88 13.72 10.27 0.39
N HIS A 89 14.00 8.97 0.43
CA HIS A 89 13.04 7.92 0.11
C HIS A 89 12.09 7.64 1.26
N TYR A 90 10.80 7.47 0.95
CA TYR A 90 9.80 7.05 1.92
C TYR A 90 9.85 5.53 2.15
N VAL A 91 9.69 5.13 3.41
CA VAL A 91 9.66 3.74 3.84
C VAL A 91 8.37 3.47 4.60
N ILE A 92 7.76 2.32 4.32
CA ILE A 92 6.59 1.80 5.03
C ILE A 92 6.84 0.33 5.41
N ALA A 93 6.52 -0.05 6.65
CA ALA A 93 6.76 -1.40 7.19
C ALA A 93 5.70 -1.83 8.20
#